data_AF-A0A7V2F0E6-F1
#
_entry.id   AF-A0A7V2F0E6-F1
#
_cell.length_a   1.000
_cell.length_b   1.000
_cell.length_c   1.000
_cell.angle_alpha   90.00
_cell.angle_beta   90.00
_cell.angle_gamma   90.00
#
_symmetry.space_group_name_H-M   'P 1'
#
loop_
_entity.id
_entity.type
_entity.pdbx_description
1 polymer ?
#
loop_
_entity_poly.entity_id
_entity_poly.type
_entity_poly.pdbx_seq_one_letter_code
_entity_poly.pdbx_strand_id
1 'polypeptide(L)'
;MFKRFLIYGLIGWGMEIVWTGLYSFIRGDLRLVGFTNLWMFAIYGAAIFLEPIHDMIRTWKWPVRGVIWVIIIWGIEYASGLIIKNTT
;
A
#
# COMPACT_ATOMS: atom_id res chain seq x y z
N MET A 1 -8.42 -1.81 16.97
CA MET A 1 -7.12 -1.83 16.29
C MET A 1 -6.92 -3.09 15.44
N PHE A 2 -6.88 -4.30 16.00
CA PHE A 2 -6.60 -5.53 15.22
C PHE A 2 -7.55 -5.78 14.03
N LYS A 3 -8.87 -5.60 14.20
CA LYS A 3 -9.83 -5.73 13.08
C LYS A 3 -9.54 -4.76 11.93
N ARG A 4 -9.14 -3.52 12.25
CA ARG A 4 -8.81 -2.48 11.25
C ARG A 4 -7.49 -2.80 10.55
N PHE A 5 -6.50 -3.27 11.29
CA PHE A 5 -5.24 -3.78 10.72
C PHE A 5 -5.50 -4.88 9.70
N LEU A 6 -6.34 -5.88 10.03
CA LEU A 6 -6.69 -6.94 9.08
C LEU A 6 -7.42 -6.42 7.85
N ILE A 7 -8.37 -5.49 8.02
CA ILE A 7 -9.12 -4.90 6.89
C ILE A 7 -8.18 -4.11 5.99
N TYR A 8 -7.34 -3.24 6.54
CA TYR A 8 -6.39 -2.44 5.76
C TYR A 8 -5.33 -3.31 5.07
N GLY A 9 -4.83 -4.34 5.78
CA GLY A 9 -3.93 -5.34 5.20
C GLY A 9 -4.57 -6.07 4.04
N LEU A 10 -5.80 -6.59 4.18
CA LEU A 10 -6.50 -7.32 3.12
C LEU A 10 -6.82 -6.43 1.91
N ILE A 11 -7.27 -5.19 2.15
CA ILE A 11 -7.60 -4.24 1.07
C ILE A 11 -6.33 -3.85 0.31
N GLY A 12 -5.26 -3.46 1.01
CA GLY A 12 -4.00 -3.07 0.38
C GLY A 12 -3.39 -4.23 -0.39
N TRP A 13 -3.38 -5.42 0.21
CA TRP A 13 -2.83 -6.62 -0.40
C TRP A 13 -3.63 -7.05 -1.65
N GLY A 14 -4.96 -7.02 -1.56
CA GLY A 14 -5.82 -7.28 -2.72
C GLY A 14 -5.64 -6.24 -3.83
N MET A 15 -5.52 -4.96 -3.47
CA MET A 15 -5.31 -3.88 -4.43
C MET A 15 -3.97 -4.01 -5.17
N GLU A 16 -2.91 -4.45 -4.49
CA GLU A 16 -1.61 -4.73 -5.10
C GLU A 16 -1.68 -5.88 -6.11
N ILE A 17 -2.38 -6.98 -5.77
CA ILE A 17 -2.60 -8.11 -6.70
C ILE A 17 -3.37 -7.64 -7.93
N VAL A 18 -4.43 -6.85 -7.75
CA VAL A 18 -5.20 -6.28 -8.86
C VAL A 18 -4.33 -5.38 -9.72
N TRP A 19 -3.53 -4.49 -9.09
CA TRP A 19 -2.65 -3.57 -9.81
C TRP A 19 -1.59 -4.29 -10.64
N THR A 20 -0.92 -5.28 -10.05
CA THR A 20 0.11 -6.08 -10.74
C THR A 20 -0.49 -6.99 -11.81
N GLY A 21 -1.70 -7.54 -11.58
CA GLY A 21 -2.45 -8.28 -12.60
C GLY A 21 -2.90 -7.41 -13.77
N LEU A 22 -3.36 -6.18 -13.51
CA LEU A 22 -3.67 -5.19 -14.56
C LEU A 22 -2.41 -4.80 -15.33
N TYR A 23 -1.27 -4.68 -14.65
CA TYR A 23 0.00 -4.43 -15.33
C TYR A 23 0.41 -5.60 -16.24
N SER A 24 0.19 -6.85 -15.80
CA SER A 24 0.36 -8.04 -16.62
C SER A 24 -0.54 -8.03 -17.86
N PHE A 25 -1.79 -7.57 -17.72
CA PHE A 25 -2.72 -7.39 -18.83
C PHE A 25 -2.22 -6.40 -19.87
N ILE A 26 -1.76 -5.23 -19.43
CA ILE A 26 -1.23 -4.17 -20.30
C ILE A 26 0.00 -4.67 -21.07
N ARG A 27 0.79 -5.57 -20.48
CA ARG A 27 1.93 -6.23 -21.13
C ARG A 27 1.54 -7.36 -22.10
N GLY A 28 0.25 -7.65 -22.28
CA GLY A 28 -0.26 -8.64 -23.21
C GLY A 28 -0.39 -10.06 -22.64
N ASP A 29 -0.19 -10.25 -21.32
CA ASP A 29 -0.42 -11.54 -20.67
C ASP A 29 -1.85 -11.61 -20.12
N LEU A 30 -2.72 -12.33 -20.85
CA LEU A 30 -4.13 -12.55 -20.53
C LEU A 30 -4.36 -13.41 -19.28
N ARG A 31 -3.30 -14.02 -18.71
CA ARG A 31 -3.41 -14.78 -17.46
C ARG A 31 -3.55 -13.89 -16.23
N LEU A 32 -3.37 -12.56 -16.37
CA LEU A 32 -3.55 -11.57 -15.31
C LEU A 32 -2.80 -11.90 -14.02
N VAL A 33 -1.58 -12.43 -14.16
CA VAL A 33 -0.81 -12.89 -13.00
C VAL A 33 -0.43 -11.70 -12.13
N GLY A 34 -1.02 -11.63 -10.95
CA GLY A 34 -0.67 -10.65 -9.92
C GLY A 34 0.43 -11.19 -9.01
N PHE A 35 1.33 -10.31 -8.59
CA PHE A 35 2.42 -10.63 -7.68
C PHE A 35 2.34 -9.70 -6.46
N THR A 36 2.60 -10.25 -5.29
CA THR A 36 2.69 -9.51 -4.04
C THR A 36 3.54 -10.31 -3.05
N ASN A 37 4.10 -9.65 -2.05
CA ASN A 37 4.87 -10.27 -0.98
C ASN A 37 4.01 -10.40 0.29
N LEU A 38 4.23 -11.45 1.10
CA LEU A 38 3.58 -11.60 2.40
C LEU A 38 3.85 -10.42 3.36
N TRP A 39 5.02 -9.80 3.26
CA TRP A 39 5.38 -8.60 4.03
C TRP A 39 4.50 -7.39 3.69
N MET A 40 3.98 -7.29 2.46
CA MET A 40 3.10 -6.18 2.06
C MET A 40 1.78 -6.18 2.84
N PHE A 41 1.26 -7.35 3.21
CA PHE A 41 0.09 -7.44 4.09
C PHE A 41 0.33 -6.75 5.44
N ALA A 42 1.51 -6.96 6.04
CA ALA A 42 1.86 -6.34 7.32
C ALA A 42 2.08 -4.82 7.17
N ILE A 43 2.71 -4.39 6.08
CA ILE A 43 2.94 -2.98 5.75
C ILE A 43 1.60 -2.24 5.57
N TYR A 44 0.69 -2.80 4.77
CA TYR A 44 -0.63 -2.20 4.56
C TYR A 44 -1.51 -2.25 5.81
N GLY A 45 -1.43 -3.32 6.60
CA GLY A 45 -2.12 -3.39 7.89
C GLY A 45 -1.65 -2.29 8.86
N ALA A 46 -0.36 -1.96 8.82
CA ALA A 46 0.23 -0.89 9.63
C ALA A 46 -0.26 0.52 9.21
N ALA A 47 -1.00 0.67 8.11
CA ALA A 47 -1.65 1.92 7.73
C ALA A 47 -2.62 2.46 8.81
N ILE A 48 -3.02 1.64 9.79
CA ILE A 48 -3.77 2.10 10.96
C ILE A 48 -3.04 3.22 11.73
N PHE A 49 -1.71 3.24 11.72
CA PHE A 49 -0.93 4.32 12.35
C PHE A 49 -1.01 5.64 11.59
N LEU A 50 -1.56 5.64 10.37
CA LEU A 50 -1.76 6.83 9.54
C LEU A 50 -3.14 7.49 9.79
N GLU A 51 -4.02 6.90 10.60
CA GLU A 51 -5.32 7.48 10.96
C GLU A 51 -5.19 8.91 11.56
N PRO A 52 -4.25 9.20 12.48
CA PRO A 52 -4.07 10.57 13.01
C PRO A 52 -3.63 11.58 11.93
N ILE A 53 -2.81 11.13 10.98
CA ILE A 53 -2.36 11.97 9.86
C ILE A 53 -3.55 12.26 8.95
N HIS A 54 -4.39 11.25 8.67
CA HIS A 54 -5.62 11.42 7.90
C HIS A 54 -6.53 12.47 8.54
N ASP A 55 -6.74 12.42 9.86
CA ASP A 55 -7.60 13.36 10.57
C ASP A 55 -7.06 14.80 10.54
N MET A 56 -5.73 14.97 10.62
CA MET A 56 -5.08 16.28 10.52
C MET A 56 -5.23 16.92 9.14
N ILE A 57 -5.16 16.13 8.07
CA ILE A 57 -5.26 16.63 6.68
C ILE A 57 -6.67 16.56 6.10
N ARG A 58 -7.67 16.14 6.90
CA ARG A 58 -9.05 15.89 6.43
C ARG A 58 -9.70 17.13 5.82
N THR A 59 -9.39 18.32 6.32
CA THR A 59 -9.96 19.59 5.87
C THR A 59 -9.24 20.18 4.64
N TRP A 60 -8.13 19.58 4.21
CA TRP A 60 -7.31 20.11 3.13
C TRP A 60 -7.90 19.77 1.76
N LYS A 61 -7.55 20.57 0.74
CA LYS A 61 -7.99 20.33 -0.64
C LYS A 61 -7.49 18.96 -1.13
N TRP A 62 -8.33 18.27 -1.91
CA TRP A 62 -8.07 16.92 -2.40
C TRP A 62 -6.71 16.72 -3.11
N PRO A 63 -6.17 17.66 -3.92
CA PRO A 63 -4.91 17.43 -4.62
C PRO A 63 -3.73 17.36 -3.63
N VAL A 64 -3.76 18.22 -2.60
CA VAL A 64 -2.71 18.27 -1.57
C VAL A 64 -2.71 16.97 -0.76
N ARG A 65 -3.90 16.47 -0.41
CA ARG A 65 -4.03 15.17 0.26
C ARG A 65 -3.47 14.04 -0.59
N GLY A 66 -3.72 14.04 -1.89
CA GLY A 66 -3.19 13.04 -2.82
C GLY A 66 -1.65 13.00 -2.82
N VAL A 67 -1.01 14.17 -2.94
CA VAL A 67 0.46 14.28 -2.91
C VAL A 67 1.04 13.77 -1.58
N ILE A 68 0.42 14.14 -0.46
CA ILE A 68 0.85 13.66 0.87
C ILE A 68 0.76 12.14 0.96
N TRP A 69 -0.34 11.54 0.51
CA TRP A 69 -0.49 10.08 0.54
C TRP A 69 0.53 9.37 -0.33
N VAL A 70 0.81 9.88 -1.53
CA VAL A 70 1.83 9.31 -2.42
C VAL A 70 3.20 9.33 -1.74
N ILE A 71 3.60 10.46 -1.14
CA ILE A 71 4.89 10.59 -0.47
C ILE A 71 5.00 9.63 0.72
N ILE A 72 3.95 9.55 1.56
CA ILE A 72 3.94 8.69 2.74
C ILE A 72 3.99 7.21 2.33
N ILE A 73 3.11 6.78 1.43
CA ILE A 73 3.00 5.38 1.02
C ILE A 73 4.30 4.93 0.34
N TRP A 74 4.80 5.69 -0.63
CA TRP A 74 6.07 5.36 -1.28
C TRP A 74 7.25 5.42 -0.31
N GLY A 75 7.26 6.35 0.64
CA GLY A 75 8.28 6.41 1.68
C GLY A 75 8.30 5.13 2.54
N ILE A 76 7.13 4.64 2.94
CA ILE A 76 6.99 3.40 3.73
C ILE A 76 7.39 2.18 2.88
N GLU A 77 6.93 2.08 1.64
CA GLU A 77 7.28 0.99 0.72
C GLU A 77 8.79 0.94 0.44
N TYR A 78 9.40 2.10 0.20
CA TYR A 78 10.84 2.19 -0.04
C TYR A 78 11.65 1.84 1.21
N ALA A 79 11.28 2.40 2.38
CA ALA A 79 11.97 2.12 3.63
C ALA A 79 11.83 0.64 4.04
N SER A 80 10.64 0.06 3.92
CA SER A 80 10.40 -1.36 4.20
C SER A 80 11.16 -2.26 3.23
N GLY A 81 11.19 -1.93 1.94
CA GLY A 81 12.01 -2.63 0.95
C GLY A 81 13.50 -2.61 1.27
N LEU A 82 14.03 -1.46 1.74
CA LEU A 82 15.42 -1.36 2.20
C LEU A 82 15.70 -2.21 3.44
N ILE A 83 14.81 -2.18 4.43
CA ILE A 83 14.96 -2.97 5.67
C ILE A 83 14.94 -4.47 5.34
N ILE A 84 14.00 -4.92 4.52
CA ILE A 84 13.91 -6.32 4.09
C ILE A 84 15.18 -6.72 3.36
N LYS A 85 15.62 -5.92 2.37
CA LYS A 85 16.84 -6.19 1.60
C LYS A 85 18.11 -6.24 2.45
N ASN A 86 18.21 -5.41 3.50
CA ASN A 86 19.38 -5.42 4.38
C ASN A 86 19.36 -6.56 5.40
N THR A 87 18.22 -7.21 5.62
CA THR A 87 18.06 -8.28 6.61
C THR A 87 18.12 -9.69 5.99
N THR A 88 17.95 -9.80 4.67
CA THR A 88 18.08 -11.04 3.88
C THR A 88 19.35 -11.06 3.06
#